data_AF-X1R2F6-F1
#
_entry.id   AF-X1R2F6-F1
#
_cell.length_a   1.000
_cell.length_b   1.000
_cell.length_c   1.000
_cell.angle_alpha   90.00
_cell.angle_beta   90.00
_cell.angle_gamma   90.00
#
_symmetry.space_group_name_H-M   'P 1'
#
loop_
_entity.id
_entity.type
_entity.pdbx_description
1 polymer ?
#
loop_
_entity_poly.entity_id
_entity_poly.type
_entity_poly.pdbx_seq_one_letter_code
_entity_poly.pdbx_strand_id
1 'polypeptide(L)' 'MVQNLLREIKNWAHKNNDLDSLLLVGSYARNKARQDSDIDLVLFFNDPK' A
#
# COMPACT_ATOMS: atom_id res chain seq x y z
N MET A 1 -0.66 1.80 -15.00
CA MET A 1 -1.14 2.85 -14.08
C MET A 1 -0.99 2.41 -12.62
N VAL A 2 -1.64 1.31 -12.20
CA VAL A 2 -1.54 0.81 -10.82
C VAL A 2 -0.12 0.53 -10.35
N GLN A 3 0.74 -0.05 -11.21
CA GLN A 3 2.14 -0.29 -10.85
C GLN A 3 2.93 0.99 -10.54
N ASN A 4 2.60 2.11 -11.21
CA ASN A 4 3.23 3.40 -10.91
C ASN A 4 2.75 3.93 -9.55
N LEU A 5 1.44 3.84 -9.28
CA LEU A 5 0.86 4.22 -8.01
C LEU A 5 1.44 3.39 -6.84
N LEU A 6 1.54 2.07 -6.98
CA LEU A 6 2.14 1.20 -5.96
C LEU A 6 3.62 1.57 -5.70
N ARG A 7 4.37 1.93 -6.75
CA ARG A 7 5.75 2.41 -6.59
C ARG A 7 5.80 3.76 -5.88
N GLU A 8 4.92 4.69 -6.20
CA GLU A 8 4.83 6.00 -5.53
C GLU A 8 4.47 5.86 -4.05
N ILE A 9 3.49 5.01 -3.73
CA ILE A 9 3.10 4.70 -2.36
C ILE A 9 4.27 4.04 -1.60
N LYS A 10 4.98 3.10 -2.22
CA LYS A 10 6.17 2.49 -1.60
C LYS A 10 7.24 3.54 -1.29
N ASN A 11 7.50 4.47 -2.22
CA ASN A 11 8.47 5.55 -2.01
C ASN A 11 8.02 6.54 -0.93
N TRP A 12 6.73 6.84 -0.86
CA TRP A 12 6.16 7.66 0.21
C TRP A 12 6.30 6.95 1.57
N ALA A 13 5.97 5.67 1.64
CA ALA A 13 6.07 4.86 2.86
C ALA A 13 7.51 4.84 3.42
N HIS A 14 8.53 4.71 2.56
CA HIS A 14 9.94 4.75 2.99
C HIS A 14 10.38 6.08 3.59
N LYS A 15 9.67 7.18 3.30
CA LYS A 15 9.99 8.52 3.80
C LYS A 15 9.21 8.87 5.07
N ASN A 16 8.24 8.06 5.46
CA ASN A 16 7.38 8.31 6.61
C ASN A 16 7.90 7.52 7.81
N ASN A 17 8.61 8.20 8.72
CA ASN A 17 9.26 7.55 9.88
C ASN A 17 8.25 6.99 10.90
N ASP A 18 7.01 7.47 10.91
CA ASP A 18 5.97 7.00 11.83
C ASP A 18 5.27 5.72 11.31
N LEU A 19 5.42 5.44 10.00
CA LEU A 19 4.87 4.25 9.38
C LEU A 19 5.83 3.08 9.59
N ASP A 20 5.39 2.09 10.36
CA ASP A 20 6.14 0.86 10.61
C ASP A 20 6.13 -0.05 9.37
N SER A 21 4.93 -0.31 8.86
CA SER A 21 4.70 -1.34 7.85
C SER A 21 3.54 -0.97 6.92
N LEU A 22 3.62 -1.42 5.67
CA LEU A 22 2.58 -1.29 4.64
C LEU A 22 2.30 -2.66 4.01
N LEU A 23 1.03 -3.07 3.96
CA LEU A 23 0.60 -4.33 3.37
C LEU A 23 -0.38 -4.11 2.22
N LEU A 24 -0.11 -4.72 1.07
CA LEU A 24 -1.06 -4.83 -0.04
C LEU A 24 -1.99 -6.01 0.21
N VAL A 25 -3.30 -5.75 0.21
CA VAL A 25 -4.33 -6.79 0.40
C VAL A 25 -5.32 -6.79 -0.78
N GLY A 26 -6.40 -7.58 -0.67
CA GLY A 26 -7.47 -7.53 -1.66
C GLY A 26 -7.16 -8.21 -3.00
N SER A 27 -7.77 -7.68 -4.06
CA SER A 27 -7.75 -8.29 -5.41
C SER A 27 -6.37 -8.23 -6.06
N TYR A 28 -5.64 -7.13 -5.90
CA TYR A 28 -4.28 -6.94 -6.42
C TYR A 28 -3.27 -7.84 -5.72
N ALA A 29 -3.39 -8.07 -4.40
CA ALA A 29 -2.52 -9.01 -3.67
C ALA A 29 -2.70 -10.47 -4.13
N ARG A 30 -3.89 -10.83 -4.62
CA ARG A 30 -4.25 -12.21 -5.00
C ARG A 30 -4.23 -12.47 -6.50
N ASN A 31 -3.72 -11.52 -7.29
CA ASN A 31 -3.72 -11.58 -8.75
C ASN A 31 -5.12 -11.81 -9.37
N LYS A 32 -6.15 -11.19 -8.77
CA LYS A 32 -7.56 -11.28 -9.17
C LYS A 32 -8.18 -9.90 -9.48
N ALA A 33 -7.37 -8.87 -9.61
CA ALA A 33 -7.82 -7.52 -9.93
C ALA A 33 -8.39 -7.45 -11.35
N ARG A 34 -9.46 -6.67 -11.50
CA ARG A 34 -10.07 -6.27 -12.78
C ARG A 34 -9.79 -4.80 -13.04
N GLN A 35 -10.15 -4.32 -14.24
CA GLN A 35 -9.92 -2.93 -14.63
C GLN A 35 -10.64 -1.91 -13.73
N ASP A 36 -11.76 -2.29 -13.12
CA ASP A 36 -12.58 -1.50 -12.21
C ASP A 36 -12.24 -1.74 -10.73
N SER A 37 -11.23 -2.56 -10.42
CA SER A 37 -10.88 -2.88 -9.03
C SER A 37 -10.16 -1.73 -8.34
N ASP A 38 -10.49 -1.56 -7.07
CA ASP A 38 -9.80 -0.74 -6.09
C ASP A 38 -8.45 -1.34 -5.67
N ILE A 39 -7.70 -0.58 -4.86
CA ILE A 39 -6.45 -1.00 -4.25
C ILE A 39 -6.62 -0.90 -2.74
N ASP A 40 -6.55 -2.04 -2.06
CA ASP A 40 -6.65 -2.12 -0.61
C ASP A 40 -5.25 -2.13 0.02
N LEU A 41 -5.02 -1.22 0.97
CA LEU A 41 -3.76 -1.11 1.71
C LEU A 41 -4.05 -1.08 3.21
N VAL A 42 -3.23 -1.79 3.99
CA VAL A 42 -3.20 -1.70 5.45
C VAL A 42 -1.91 -1.01 5.86
N LEU A 43 -2.02 0.05 6.64
CA LEU A 43 -0.91 0.84 7.16
C LEU A 43 -0.81 0.61 8.66
N PHE A 44 0.38 0.25 9.12
CA PHE A 44 0.69 0.12 10.54
C PHE A 44 1.57 1.29 10.93
N PHE A 45 1.10 2.11 11.86
CA PHE A 45 1.88 3.19 12.44
C PHE A 45 2.38 2.75 13.80
N ASN A 46 3.62 3.08 14.12
CA ASN A 46 4.12 2.98 15.48
C ASN A 46 3.47 4.12 16.26
N ASP A 47 2.57 3.80 17.19
CA ASP A 47 1.98 4.80 18.08
C ASP A 47 3.11 5.38 18.95
N PRO A 48 3.50 6.66 18.78
CA PRO A 48 4.50 7.25 19.64
C PRO A 48 3.89 7.40 21.04
N LYS A 49 4.49 6.73 22.02
CA LYS A 49 4.17 6.89 23.44
C LYS A 49 4.37 8.32 23.92
#